data_AF-A0A2H0TNK8-F1
#
_entry.id   AF-A0A2H0TNK8-F1
#
_cell.length_a   1.000
_cell.length_b   1.000
_cell.length_c   1.000
_cell.angle_alpha   90.00
_cell.angle_beta   90.00
_cell.angle_gamma   90.00
#
_symmetry.space_group_name_H-M   'P 1'
#
loop_
_entity.id
_entity.type
_entity.pdbx_description
1 polymer ?
#
loop_
_entity_poly.entity_id
_entity_poly.type
_entity_poly.pdbx_seq_one_letter_code
_entity_poly.pdbx_strand_id
1 'polypeptide(L)' 'MWNPFKKNNPADPQKMGMLQKIAMKKLANMSDVEKQKIAQEAFKPENRDKMLKVMEQMKASGQITEEQFQIAKNKMN' A
#
# COMPACT_ATOMS: atom_id res chain seq x y z
N MET A 1 -12.09 21.59 -20.35
CA MET A 1 -10.64 21.55 -20.60
C MET A 1 -10.09 20.26 -19.98
N TRP A 2 -9.43 19.41 -20.78
CA TRP A 2 -8.85 18.15 -20.31
C TRP A 2 -7.47 18.42 -19.70
N ASN A 3 -7.24 17.97 -18.46
CA ASN A 3 -6.02 18.25 -17.69
C ASN A 3 -5.21 16.95 -17.49
N PRO A 4 -4.13 16.72 -18.25
CA PRO A 4 -3.39 15.44 -18.27
C PRO A 4 -2.55 15.17 -17.01
N PHE A 5 -2.46 16.12 -16.08
CA PHE A 5 -1.69 16.00 -14.83
C PHE A 5 -2.53 15.70 -13.59
N LYS A 6 -3.85 15.51 -13.72
CA LYS A 6 -4.64 14.97 -12.60
C LYS A 6 -4.25 13.49 -12.41
N LYS A 7 -3.29 13.23 -11.52
CA LYS A 7 -2.97 11.89 -11.02
C LYS A 7 -4.29 11.19 -10.72
N ASN A 8 -4.60 10.13 -11.46
CA ASN A 8 -5.74 9.28 -11.18
C ASN A 8 -5.57 8.75 -9.77
N ASN A 9 -6.40 9.25 -8.85
CA ASN A 9 -6.38 8.80 -7.47
C ASN A 9 -6.75 7.31 -7.49
N PRO A 10 -5.84 6.36 -7.17
CA PRO A 10 -6.13 4.93 -7.26
C PRO A 10 -7.19 4.47 -6.25
N ALA A 11 -7.56 5.36 -5.32
CA ALA A 11 -8.62 5.17 -4.34
C ALA A 11 -10.01 5.63 -4.81
N ASP A 12 -10.18 6.09 -6.06
CA ASP A 12 -11.49 6.54 -6.57
C ASP A 12 -12.39 5.32 -6.86
N PRO A 13 -13.42 5.05 -6.02
CA PRO A 13 -14.23 3.83 -6.12
C PRO A 13 -15.05 3.78 -7.41
N GLN A 14 -15.22 4.92 -8.08
CA GLN A 14 -15.94 5.04 -9.35
C GLN A 14 -15.10 4.56 -10.54
N LYS A 15 -13.76 4.55 -10.41
CA LYS A 15 -12.82 4.11 -11.44
C LYS A 15 -12.33 2.67 -11.27
N MET A 16 -12.76 1.96 -10.23
CA MET A 16 -12.33 0.60 -9.97
C MET A 16 -13.00 -0.41 -10.91
N GLY A 17 -12.19 -1.25 -11.55
CA GLY A 17 -12.69 -2.37 -12.36
C GLY A 17 -13.45 -3.39 -11.51
N MET A 18 -14.28 -4.22 -12.15
CA MET A 18 -15.10 -5.23 -11.44
C MET A 18 -14.27 -6.17 -10.56
N LEU A 19 -13.08 -6.56 -11.03
CA LEU A 19 -12.13 -7.37 -10.25
C LEU A 19 -11.61 -6.64 -9.00
N GLN A 20 -11.28 -5.35 -9.11
CA GLN A 20 -10.86 -4.54 -7.96
C GLN A 20 -11.99 -4.38 -6.95
N LYS A 21 -13.24 -4.21 -7.41
CA LYS A 21 -14.41 -4.17 -6.53
C LYS A 21 -14.63 -5.48 -5.77
N ILE A 22 -14.44 -6.62 -6.43
CA ILE A 22 -14.53 -7.94 -5.78
C ILE A 22 -13.40 -8.11 -4.76
N ALA A 23 -12.17 -7.73 -5.10
CA ALA A 23 -11.04 -7.78 -4.18
C ALA A 23 -11.25 -6.88 -2.95
N MET A 24 -11.76 -5.66 -3.14
CA MET A 24 -12.11 -4.76 -2.04
C MET A 24 -13.24 -5.31 -1.19
N LYS A 25 -14.30 -5.88 -1.78
CA LYS A 25 -15.35 -6.56 -1.02
C LYS A 25 -14.79 -7.73 -0.22
N LYS A 26 -13.87 -8.51 -0.79
CA LYS A 26 -13.21 -9.61 -0.07
C LYS A 26 -12.36 -9.12 1.09
N LEU A 27 -11.62 -8.04 0.92
CA LEU A 27 -10.86 -7.37 1.98
C LEU A 27 -11.77 -6.75 3.06
N ALA A 28 -12.90 -6.17 2.66
CA ALA A 28 -13.89 -5.61 3.59
C ALA A 28 -14.60 -6.71 4.38
N ASN A 29 -14.85 -7.86 3.75
CA ASN A 29 -15.44 -9.05 4.35
C ASN A 29 -14.41 -9.94 5.10
N MET A 30 -13.11 -9.62 5.05
CA MET A 30 -12.14 -10.24 5.96
C MET A 30 -12.47 -9.78 7.38
N SER A 31 -12.49 -10.74 8.30
CA SER A 31 -12.71 -10.47 9.71
C SER A 31 -11.61 -9.56 10.26
N ASP A 32 -11.91 -8.76 11.28
CA ASP A 32 -10.90 -7.92 11.93
C ASP A 32 -9.74 -8.75 12.51
N VAL A 33 -9.99 -10.03 12.81
CA VAL A 33 -8.97 -11.02 13.20
C VAL A 33 -7.98 -11.29 12.07
N GLU A 34 -8.44 -11.43 10.82
CA GLU A 34 -7.56 -11.62 9.66
C GLU A 34 -6.78 -10.34 9.33
N LYS A 35 -7.41 -9.17 9.45
CA LYS A 35 -6.72 -7.88 9.27
C LYS A 35 -5.62 -7.70 10.32
N GLN A 36 -5.90 -8.05 11.57
CA GLN A 36 -4.91 -8.04 12.64
C GLN A 36 -3.79 -9.05 12.38
N LYS A 37 -4.11 -10.25 11.89
CA LYS A 37 -3.11 -11.27 11.55
C LYS A 37 -2.19 -10.79 10.43
N ILE A 38 -2.74 -10.20 9.37
CA ILE A 38 -1.96 -9.63 8.26
C ILE A 38 -1.11 -8.46 8.76
N ALA A 39 -1.66 -7.58 9.60
CA ALA A 39 -0.92 -6.48 10.19
C ALA A 39 0.24 -7.01 11.04
N GLN A 40 -0.02 -7.97 11.94
CA GLN A 40 1.01 -8.62 12.76
C GLN A 40 2.06 -9.29 11.88
N GLU A 41 1.67 -10.01 10.83
CA GLU A 41 2.59 -10.61 9.87
C GLU A 41 3.42 -9.57 9.13
N ALA A 42 2.86 -8.42 8.76
CA ALA A 42 3.60 -7.33 8.15
C ALA A 42 4.63 -6.70 9.11
N PHE A 43 4.35 -6.68 10.42
CA PHE A 43 5.27 -6.19 11.46
C PHE A 43 6.31 -7.23 11.90
N LYS A 44 6.18 -8.49 11.50
CA LYS A 44 7.19 -9.50 11.84
C LYS A 44 8.53 -9.16 11.20
N PRO A 45 9.65 -9.41 11.91
CA PRO A 45 10.99 -9.13 11.40
C PRO A 45 11.29 -9.88 10.10
N GLU A 46 10.73 -11.07 9.90
CA GLU A 46 10.85 -11.88 8.67
C GLU A 46 10.28 -11.20 7.41
N ASN A 47 9.38 -10.23 7.57
CA ASN A 47 8.78 -9.48 6.47
C ASN A 47 9.34 -8.04 6.35
N ARG A 48 10.29 -7.64 7.21
CA ARG A 48 10.97 -6.33 7.11
C ARG A 48 11.63 -6.13 5.74
N ASP A 49 12.33 -7.15 5.21
CA ASP A 49 12.96 -7.08 3.89
C ASP A 49 11.95 -6.88 2.76
N LYS A 50 10.79 -7.56 2.84
CA LYS A 50 9.71 -7.39 1.85
C LYS A 50 9.12 -5.99 1.93
N MET A 51 8.90 -5.47 3.14
CA MET A 51 8.41 -4.10 3.34
C MET A 51 9.40 -3.06 2.81
N LEU A 52 10.69 -3.22 3.07
CA LEU A 52 11.74 -2.35 2.51
C LEU A 52 11.74 -2.37 1.00
N LYS A 53 11.66 -3.57 0.38
CA LYS A 53 11.60 -3.71 -1.08
C LYS A 53 10.36 -3.04 -1.69
N VAL A 54 9.20 -3.18 -1.04
CA VAL A 54 7.97 -2.48 -1.46
C VAL A 54 8.15 -0.97 -1.35
N MET A 55 8.73 -0.48 -0.26
CA MET A 55 8.99 0.94 -0.09
C MET A 55 10.02 1.48 -1.10
N GLU A 56 11.04 0.70 -1.48
CA GLU A 56 11.95 1.07 -2.56
C GLU A 56 11.22 1.20 -3.90
N GLN A 57 10.27 0.31 -4.19
CA GLN A 57 9.42 0.42 -5.37
C GLN A 57 8.49 1.64 -5.30
N MET A 58 7.97 1.97 -4.12
CA MET A 58 7.16 3.17 -3.90
C MET A 58 7.99 4.45 -4.07
N LYS A 59 9.25 4.44 -3.62
CA LYS A 59 10.21 5.52 -3.87
C LYS A 59 10.48 5.66 -5.37
N ALA A 60 10.80 4.54 -6.04
CA ALA A 60 11.08 4.53 -7.47
C ALA A 60 9.89 4.99 -8.32
N SER A 61 8.66 4.71 -7.89
CA SER A 61 7.43 5.20 -8.54
C SER A 61 7.04 6.63 -8.15
N GLY A 62 7.81 7.29 -7.27
CA GLY A 62 7.54 8.64 -6.79
C GLY A 62 6.31 8.74 -5.90
N GLN A 63 5.86 7.63 -5.31
CA GLN A 63 4.77 7.61 -4.33
C GLN A 63 5.23 8.07 -2.94
N ILE A 64 6.50 7.86 -2.59
CA ILE A 64 7.13 8.35 -1.35
C ILE A 64 8.45 9.05 -1.66
N THR A 65 8.85 9.98 -0.80
CA THR A 65 10.14 10.69 -0.90
C THR A 65 11.26 9.89 -0.24
N GLU A 66 12.51 10.21 -0.59
CA GLU A 66 13.68 9.59 0.04
C GLU A 66 13.69 9.78 1.55
N GLU A 67 13.34 10.97 2.05
CA GLU A 67 13.27 11.23 3.49
C GLU A 67 12.23 10.34 4.17
N GLN A 68 11.06 10.15 3.55
CA GLN A 68 10.03 9.27 4.10
C GLN A 68 10.48 7.80 4.12
N PHE A 69 11.20 7.37 3.09
CA PHE A 69 11.82 6.05 3.05
C PHE A 69 12.84 5.86 4.18
N GLN A 70 13.74 6.82 4.38
CA GLN A 70 14.77 6.74 5.42
C GLN A 70 14.17 6.77 6.83
N ILE A 71 13.16 7.60 7.07
CA ILE A 71 12.44 7.62 8.37
C ILE A 71 11.75 6.29 8.63
N ALA A 72 11.07 5.72 7.63
CA ALA A 72 10.41 4.42 7.74
C ALA A 72 11.43 3.29 7.99
N LYS A 73 12.54 3.30 7.26
CA LYS A 73 13.66 2.36 7.42
C LYS A 73 14.24 2.42 8.84
N ASN A 74 14.47 3.62 9.37
CA ASN A 74 15.00 3.82 10.71
C ASN A 74 14.02 3.38 11.81
N LYS A 75 12.71 3.52 11.59
CA LYS A 75 11.68 3.05 12.55
C LYS A 75 11.49 1.53 12.54
N MET A 76 11.86 0.86 11.44
CA MET A 76 11.79 -0.58 11.31
C MET A 76 13.07 -1.28 11.74
N ASN A 77 14.14 -0.56 12.05
CA ASN A 77 15.37 -1.14 12.58
C ASN A 77 15.18 -1.42 14.08
#